data_AF-A0AAW2CPX2-F1
#
_entry.id   AF-A0AAW2CPX2-F1
#
_cell.length_a   1.000
_cell.length_b   1.000
_cell.length_c   1.000
_cell.angle_alpha   90.00
_cell.angle_beta   90.00
_cell.angle_gamma   90.00
#
_symmetry.space_group_name_H-M   'P 1'
#
loop_
_entity.id
_entity.type
_entity.pdbx_description
1 polymer ?
#
loop_
_entity_poly.entity_id
_entity_poly.type
_entity_poly.pdbx_seq_one_letter_code
_entity_poly.pdbx_strand_id
1 'polypeptide(L)'
;MGHHRHLLLLLILTSFSLKCQSWGWFSPPAKNQFDEKASGTKDNSGLAEFSMEGFNDPNGKRLVESAKKKLVGTNTCWQNAYQHLFAECSEIFTVDEKRSKFAWHLGDCFQKDYGRPPFPFCDPKSAMVKCLKNLNEDEHKGSRIQATNREIASTTKDVGDHIDVVLKHSEVLYEQSKELAATQLELQEGQVEMRRSLVDGMATLKDSYNILGQEIDSLRNEAIELEKGITKVGDAMSMKMRSLQSKADDIRNMAGVSLDKQQQLLDGQSTTLEGLQILTKFQSKAPEESRSTLQQLAEYGHRQQEELLRRQE
;
A
#
# COMPACT_ATOMS: atom_id res chain seq x y z
N MET A 1 14.53 -28.66 10.19
CA MET A 1 13.48 -27.74 9.67
C MET A 1 13.36 -26.39 10.40
N GLY A 2 13.93 -26.18 11.60
CA GLY A 2 13.84 -24.89 12.32
C GLY A 2 14.81 -23.79 11.87
N HIS A 3 16.00 -24.14 11.36
CA HIS A 3 17.03 -23.16 10.99
C HIS A 3 16.70 -22.34 9.74
N HIS A 4 15.91 -22.88 8.82
CA HIS A 4 15.57 -22.19 7.56
C HIS A 4 14.55 -21.06 7.77
N ARG A 5 13.62 -21.21 8.72
CA ARG A 5 12.65 -20.16 9.10
C ARG A 5 13.33 -18.98 9.80
N HIS A 6 14.34 -19.24 10.64
CA HIS A 6 15.09 -18.17 11.29
C HIS A 6 16.01 -17.41 10.32
N LEU A 7 16.59 -18.10 9.32
CA LEU A 7 17.38 -17.45 8.27
C LEU A 7 16.52 -16.54 7.38
N LEU A 8 15.29 -16.97 7.05
CA LEU A 8 14.33 -16.16 6.28
C LEU A 8 13.85 -14.91 7.05
N LEU A 9 13.61 -15.05 8.36
CA LEU A 9 13.26 -13.90 9.22
C LEU A 9 14.41 -12.90 9.36
N LEU A 10 15.67 -13.38 9.46
CA LEU A 10 16.86 -12.52 9.50
C LEU A 10 17.12 -11.80 8.16
N LEU A 11 16.78 -12.42 7.02
CA LEU A 11 16.87 -11.80 5.69
C LEU A 11 15.82 -10.69 5.47
N ILE A 12 14.63 -10.83 6.07
CA ILE A 12 13.56 -9.81 6.01
C ILE A 12 13.86 -8.65 6.97
N LEU A 13 14.47 -8.90 8.12
CA LEU A 13 14.85 -7.85 9.07
C LEU A 13 16.06 -7.01 8.62
N THR A 14 16.96 -7.58 7.82
CA THR A 14 18.16 -6.87 7.30
C THR A 14 17.89 -6.04 6.04
N SER A 15 16.74 -6.23 5.37
CA SER A 15 16.35 -5.48 4.17
C SER A 15 15.60 -4.16 4.44
N PHE A 16 15.24 -3.87 5.70
CA PHE A 16 14.49 -2.65 6.07
C PHE A 16 15.34 -1.52 6.68
N SER A 17 16.67 -1.59 6.59
CA SER A 17 17.56 -0.54 7.11
C SER A 17 18.39 0.13 6.02
N LEU A 18 17.74 0.88 5.12
CA LEU A 18 18.39 2.02 4.47
C LEU A 18 17.43 3.20 4.34
N LYS A 19 17.76 4.29 5.03
CA LYS A 19 17.17 5.61 4.85
C LYS A 19 17.54 6.17 3.47
N CYS A 20 16.48 6.62 2.78
CA CYS A 20 16.36 7.83 1.95
C CYS A 20 17.14 7.96 0.63
N GLN A 21 16.37 8.07 -0.46
CA GLN A 21 16.33 9.20 -1.41
C GLN A 21 14.97 9.16 -2.15
N SER A 22 14.01 10.01 -1.76
CA SER A 22 13.70 11.33 -2.36
C SER A 22 12.83 11.25 -3.61
N TRP A 23 11.52 11.03 -3.47
CA TRP A 23 10.54 11.42 -4.49
C TRP A 23 9.55 12.38 -3.84
N GLY A 24 9.82 13.67 -4.05
CA GLY A 24 8.92 14.75 -3.71
C GLY A 24 7.81 14.83 -4.75
N TRP A 25 6.60 14.50 -4.34
CA TRP A 25 5.39 15.09 -4.87
C TRP A 25 4.39 15.23 -3.73
N PHE A 26 3.52 16.21 -3.83
CA PHE A 26 2.59 16.72 -2.81
C PHE A 26 3.15 17.87 -1.95
N SER A 27 3.20 19.05 -2.57
CA SER A 27 2.95 20.29 -1.83
C SER A 27 1.45 20.39 -1.54
N PRO A 28 1.05 20.87 -0.34
CA PRO A 28 -0.36 21.16 -0.05
C PRO A 28 -0.76 22.48 -0.73
N PRO A 29 -1.97 22.62 -1.29
CA PRO A 29 -2.40 23.93 -1.75
C PRO A 29 -2.74 24.79 -0.52
N ALA A 30 -2.10 25.96 -0.46
CA ALA A 30 -2.48 27.04 0.42
C ALA A 30 -3.91 27.49 0.10
N LYS A 31 -4.70 27.72 1.14
CA LYS A 31 -5.96 28.46 1.05
C LYS A 31 -5.66 29.87 0.56
N ASN A 32 -6.27 30.28 -0.56
CA ASN A 32 -6.58 31.67 -0.83
C ASN A 32 -8.02 31.77 -1.35
N GLN A 33 -8.77 32.59 -0.63
CA GLN A 33 -10.07 33.16 -0.96
C GLN A 33 -9.85 34.23 -2.06
N PHE A 34 -10.78 34.37 -3.01
CA PHE A 34 -11.30 35.62 -3.60
C PHE A 34 -11.96 35.42 -4.99
N ASP A 35 -13.27 35.69 -5.01
CA ASP A 35 -14.09 36.47 -5.96
C ASP A 35 -14.22 36.15 -7.47
N GLU A 36 -15.42 35.66 -7.78
CA GLU A 36 -16.38 36.11 -8.82
C GLU A 36 -15.96 37.21 -9.82
N LYS A 37 -15.76 36.86 -11.10
CA LYS A 37 -16.59 37.33 -12.24
C LYS A 37 -16.11 36.80 -13.62
N ALA A 38 -17.09 36.30 -14.37
CA ALA A 38 -17.30 36.35 -15.83
C ALA A 38 -16.14 36.01 -16.78
N SER A 39 -16.29 34.89 -17.49
CA SER A 39 -16.18 34.84 -18.96
C SER A 39 -16.71 33.50 -19.45
N GLY A 40 -17.81 33.52 -20.20
CA GLY A 40 -18.37 32.34 -20.83
C GLY A 40 -17.59 31.98 -22.09
N THR A 41 -17.11 30.75 -22.18
CA THR A 41 -16.83 30.07 -23.44
C THR A 41 -17.30 28.63 -23.29
N LYS A 42 -18.34 28.30 -24.04
CA LYS A 42 -18.93 26.96 -24.11
C LYS A 42 -18.33 26.29 -25.35
N ASP A 43 -17.41 25.36 -25.13
CA ASP A 43 -16.89 24.50 -26.18
C ASP A 43 -18.02 23.57 -26.66
N ASN A 44 -18.55 23.83 -27.84
CA ASN A 44 -19.42 22.90 -28.55
C ASN A 44 -18.53 21.97 -29.39
N SER A 45 -18.31 20.77 -28.83
CA SER A 45 -17.94 19.55 -29.54
C SER A 45 -18.77 19.40 -30.83
N GLY A 46 -18.07 19.11 -31.93
CA GLY A 46 -18.65 18.96 -33.26
C GLY A 46 -19.73 17.89 -33.32
N LEU A 47 -20.92 18.32 -33.74
CA LEU A 47 -21.96 17.47 -34.31
C LEU A 47 -22.10 17.93 -35.77
N ALA A 48 -21.57 17.15 -36.71
CA ALA A 48 -21.76 17.41 -38.12
C ALA A 48 -23.20 17.04 -38.50
N GLU A 49 -24.09 18.03 -38.51
CA GLU A 49 -25.45 17.91 -38.99
C GLU A 49 -25.46 18.08 -40.51
N PHE A 50 -25.70 16.98 -41.24
CA PHE A 50 -25.97 17.02 -42.67
C PHE A 50 -27.43 17.44 -42.89
N SER A 51 -27.65 18.72 -43.18
CA SER A 51 -28.94 19.26 -43.62
C SER A 51 -29.06 19.23 -45.14
N MET A 52 -30.13 18.61 -45.65
CA MET A 52 -30.44 18.51 -47.08
C MET A 52 -31.55 19.51 -47.49
N GLU A 53 -31.78 20.57 -46.72
CA GLU A 53 -32.68 21.68 -47.05
C GLU A 53 -31.91 22.83 -47.74
N GLY A 54 -31.58 22.68 -49.02
CA GLY A 54 -30.74 23.64 -49.76
C GLY A 54 -31.15 23.96 -51.20
N PHE A 55 -32.38 23.68 -51.64
CA PHE A 55 -32.77 23.80 -53.06
C PHE A 55 -33.87 24.81 -53.38
N ASN A 56 -34.09 25.84 -52.54
CA ASN A 56 -34.98 26.95 -52.88
C ASN A 56 -34.34 28.32 -52.63
N ASP A 57 -33.05 28.47 -52.95
CA ASP A 57 -32.43 29.79 -53.03
C ASP A 57 -32.81 30.49 -54.36
N PRO A 58 -33.49 31.65 -54.33
CA PRO A 58 -33.88 32.39 -55.52
C PRO A 58 -32.68 32.86 -56.37
N ASN A 59 -31.47 32.96 -55.79
CA ASN A 59 -30.26 33.25 -56.58
C ASN A 59 -29.82 32.06 -57.44
N GLY A 60 -29.99 30.82 -56.96
CA GLY A 60 -29.68 29.60 -57.73
C GLY A 60 -30.51 29.46 -59.02
N LYS A 61 -31.83 29.72 -58.96
CA LYS A 61 -32.70 29.72 -60.15
C LYS A 61 -32.28 30.79 -61.17
N ARG A 62 -31.85 31.97 -60.70
CA ARG A 62 -31.35 33.05 -61.57
C ARG A 62 -30.05 32.67 -62.29
N LEU A 63 -29.18 31.91 -61.63
CA LEU A 63 -27.93 31.41 -62.20
C LEU A 63 -28.19 30.32 -63.26
N VAL A 64 -29.13 29.40 -63.02
CA VAL A 64 -29.54 28.36 -63.98
C VAL A 64 -30.21 28.95 -65.21
N GLU A 65 -31.13 29.92 -65.05
CA GLU A 65 -31.74 30.62 -66.19
C GLU A 65 -30.72 31.49 -66.95
N SER A 66 -29.74 32.09 -66.27
CA SER A 66 -28.63 32.79 -66.92
C SER A 66 -27.71 31.83 -67.69
N ALA A 67 -27.50 30.61 -67.20
CA ALA A 67 -26.75 29.55 -67.89
C ALA A 67 -27.52 29.04 -69.12
N LYS A 68 -28.83 28.81 -69.00
CA LYS A 68 -29.72 28.39 -70.09
C LYS A 68 -29.80 29.44 -71.20
N LYS A 69 -29.84 30.72 -70.84
CA LYS A 69 -29.83 31.84 -71.80
C LYS A 69 -28.48 32.01 -72.51
N LYS A 70 -27.38 31.58 -71.87
CA LYS A 70 -26.03 31.50 -72.47
C LYS A 70 -25.83 30.26 -73.35
N LEU A 71 -26.58 29.18 -73.14
CA LEU A 71 -26.52 27.93 -73.93
C LEU A 71 -27.19 28.04 -75.31
N VAL A 72 -28.05 29.04 -75.54
CA VAL A 72 -28.81 29.21 -76.80
C VAL A 72 -28.32 30.41 -77.63
N GLY A 73 -27.23 31.08 -77.22
CA GLY A 73 -26.78 32.33 -77.83
C GLY A 73 -25.34 32.32 -78.34
N THR A 74 -25.20 32.47 -79.67
CA THR A 74 -24.07 33.05 -80.43
C THR A 74 -22.80 32.21 -80.65
N ASN A 75 -22.41 32.08 -81.93
CA ASN A 75 -21.09 31.67 -82.46
C ASN A 75 -20.54 30.33 -81.96
N THR A 76 -21.36 29.27 -82.05
CA THR A 76 -20.88 27.92 -81.72
C THR A 76 -19.86 27.45 -82.75
N CYS A 77 -18.87 26.69 -82.30
CA CYS A 77 -17.83 26.09 -83.16
C CYS A 77 -18.46 25.35 -84.36
N TRP A 78 -19.54 24.61 -84.10
CA TRP A 78 -20.32 23.91 -85.12
C TRP A 78 -20.90 24.86 -86.17
N GLN A 79 -21.49 25.99 -85.75
CA GLN A 79 -22.08 26.94 -86.68
C GLN A 79 -21.03 27.51 -87.65
N ASN A 80 -19.82 27.81 -87.16
CA ASN A 80 -18.71 28.24 -88.02
C ASN A 80 -18.21 27.13 -88.95
N ALA A 81 -18.08 25.89 -88.45
CA ALA A 81 -17.67 24.74 -89.26
C ALA A 81 -18.67 24.46 -90.40
N TYR A 82 -19.97 24.56 -90.12
CA TYR A 82 -21.02 24.44 -91.11
C TYR A 82 -21.06 25.64 -92.07
N GLN A 83 -20.83 26.87 -91.60
CA GLN A 83 -20.73 28.03 -92.50
C GLN A 83 -19.58 27.90 -93.52
N HIS A 84 -18.42 27.39 -93.11
CA HIS A 84 -17.32 27.09 -94.03
C HIS A 84 -17.69 26.01 -95.07
N LEU A 85 -18.46 24.99 -94.67
CA LEU A 85 -18.99 23.99 -95.58
C LEU A 85 -19.98 24.59 -96.59
N PHE A 86 -20.91 25.43 -96.12
CA PHE A 86 -21.95 26.00 -96.98
C PHE A 86 -21.43 27.11 -97.90
N ALA A 87 -20.32 27.77 -97.55
CA ALA A 87 -19.66 28.76 -98.41
C ALA A 87 -18.99 28.14 -99.66
N GLU A 88 -18.66 26.84 -99.65
CA GLU A 88 -17.94 26.16 -100.73
C GLU A 88 -18.74 25.00 -101.37
N CYS A 89 -20.08 25.04 -101.25
CA CYS A 89 -21.00 23.93 -101.56
C CYS A 89 -20.93 23.37 -102.99
N SER A 90 -20.21 24.00 -103.93
CA SER A 90 -20.00 23.47 -105.29
C SER A 90 -18.77 22.55 -105.43
N GLU A 91 -17.84 22.49 -104.46
CA GLU A 91 -16.53 21.81 -104.63
C GLU A 91 -16.17 20.80 -103.53
N ILE A 92 -17.00 20.65 -102.50
CA ILE A 92 -16.66 19.87 -101.29
C ILE A 92 -16.67 18.36 -101.51
N PHE A 93 -17.55 17.85 -102.39
CA PHE A 93 -17.68 16.41 -102.58
C PHE A 93 -16.67 15.82 -103.58
N THR A 94 -15.88 16.65 -104.27
CA THR A 94 -14.97 16.19 -105.34
C THR A 94 -13.49 16.20 -104.95
N VAL A 95 -13.14 16.62 -103.72
CA VAL A 95 -11.74 16.67 -103.23
C VAL A 95 -11.63 16.11 -101.80
N ASP A 96 -10.95 14.96 -101.62
CA ASP A 96 -10.77 14.30 -100.30
C ASP A 96 -10.06 15.17 -99.24
N GLU A 97 -9.25 16.12 -99.70
CA GLU A 97 -8.59 17.12 -98.85
C GLU A 97 -9.60 18.04 -98.14
N LYS A 98 -10.64 18.49 -98.86
CA LYS A 98 -11.69 19.36 -98.30
C LYS A 98 -12.55 18.59 -97.30
N ARG A 99 -12.85 17.32 -97.59
CA ARG A 99 -13.54 16.41 -96.65
C ARG A 99 -12.73 16.20 -95.38
N SER A 100 -11.42 16.03 -95.50
CA SER A 100 -10.53 15.85 -94.34
C SER A 100 -10.45 17.12 -93.48
N LYS A 101 -10.40 18.31 -94.10
CA LYS A 101 -10.46 19.61 -93.40
C LYS A 101 -11.78 19.79 -92.66
N PHE A 102 -12.88 19.45 -93.31
CA PHE A 102 -14.19 19.52 -92.69
C PHE A 102 -14.31 18.55 -91.51
N ALA A 103 -13.89 17.29 -91.69
CA ALA A 103 -13.86 16.30 -90.62
C ALA A 103 -12.98 16.75 -89.43
N TRP A 104 -11.86 17.43 -89.71
CA TRP A 104 -11.01 18.04 -88.68
C TRP A 104 -11.74 19.12 -87.89
N HIS A 105 -12.42 20.06 -88.55
CA HIS A 105 -13.18 21.10 -87.87
C HIS A 105 -14.32 20.54 -87.02
N LEU A 106 -15.06 19.53 -87.52
CA LEU A 106 -16.09 18.87 -86.72
C LEU A 106 -15.51 18.11 -85.53
N GLY A 107 -14.39 17.41 -85.72
CA GLY A 107 -13.70 16.71 -84.63
C GLY A 107 -13.16 17.66 -83.55
N ASP A 108 -12.62 18.81 -83.95
CA ASP A 108 -12.15 19.85 -83.02
C ASP A 108 -13.31 20.45 -82.22
N CYS A 109 -14.44 20.73 -82.87
CA CYS A 109 -15.65 21.18 -82.19
C CYS A 109 -16.18 20.13 -81.20
N PHE A 110 -16.17 18.85 -81.60
CA PHE A 110 -16.52 17.75 -80.70
C PHE A 110 -15.60 17.71 -79.48
N GLN A 111 -14.28 17.76 -79.64
CA GLN A 111 -13.38 17.74 -78.47
C GLN A 111 -13.64 18.90 -77.50
N LYS A 112 -13.85 20.11 -78.01
CA LYS A 112 -14.15 21.30 -77.18
C LYS A 112 -15.44 21.15 -76.39
N ASP A 113 -16.49 20.61 -77.01
CA ASP A 113 -17.80 20.45 -76.34
C ASP A 113 -17.78 19.41 -75.21
N TYR A 114 -16.95 18.37 -75.33
CA TYR A 114 -16.78 17.35 -74.29
C TYR A 114 -15.65 17.67 -73.30
N GLY A 115 -15.16 18.91 -73.28
CA GLY A 115 -14.10 19.36 -72.36
C GLY A 115 -12.74 18.70 -72.58
N ARG A 116 -12.51 18.13 -73.76
CA ARG A 116 -11.22 17.58 -74.18
C ARG A 116 -10.39 18.69 -74.82
N PRO A 117 -9.04 18.60 -74.78
CA PRO A 117 -8.18 19.59 -75.43
C PRO A 117 -8.51 19.65 -76.93
N PRO A 118 -8.51 20.84 -77.55
CA PRO A 118 -8.79 21.00 -78.97
C PRO A 118 -7.69 20.37 -79.84
N PHE A 119 -8.00 20.13 -81.11
CA PHE A 119 -6.99 19.71 -82.07
C PHE A 119 -5.88 20.77 -82.20
N PRO A 120 -4.62 20.35 -82.44
CA PRO A 120 -3.52 21.28 -82.66
C PRO A 120 -3.81 22.17 -83.87
N PHE A 121 -3.24 23.37 -83.89
CA PHE A 121 -3.47 24.30 -84.99
C PHE A 121 -3.03 23.68 -86.33
N CYS A 122 -3.97 23.60 -87.28
CA CYS A 122 -3.74 23.15 -88.65
C CYS A 122 -3.97 24.34 -89.59
N ASP A 123 -2.94 24.71 -90.36
CA ASP A 123 -3.04 25.82 -91.33
C ASP A 123 -4.05 25.46 -92.44
N PRO A 124 -5.08 26.30 -92.69
CA PRO A 124 -6.06 26.07 -93.75
C PRO A 124 -5.47 25.85 -95.16
N LYS A 125 -4.27 26.36 -95.42
CA LYS A 125 -3.55 26.20 -96.70
C LYS A 125 -2.66 24.97 -96.75
N SER A 126 -2.40 24.32 -95.61
CA SER A 126 -1.59 23.11 -95.55
C SER A 126 -2.37 21.86 -95.98
N ALA A 127 -1.63 20.81 -96.34
CA ALA A 127 -2.19 19.50 -96.62
C ALA A 127 -2.53 18.78 -95.31
N MET A 128 -3.75 18.24 -95.19
CA MET A 128 -4.30 17.64 -93.98
C MET A 128 -3.50 16.46 -93.48
N VAL A 129 -2.81 15.74 -94.39
CA VAL A 129 -1.91 14.64 -94.00
C VAL A 129 -0.81 15.10 -93.03
N LYS A 130 -0.36 16.36 -93.12
CA LYS A 130 0.61 16.94 -92.15
C LYS A 130 -0.04 17.20 -90.80
N CYS A 131 -1.27 17.71 -90.78
CA CYS A 131 -2.00 17.96 -89.55
C CYS A 131 -2.38 16.67 -88.82
N LEU A 132 -2.80 15.65 -89.57
CA LEU A 132 -3.10 14.31 -89.05
C LEU A 132 -1.86 13.64 -88.43
N LYS A 133 -0.66 13.89 -88.98
CA LYS A 133 0.58 13.36 -88.40
C LYS A 133 0.89 13.96 -87.02
N ASN A 134 0.58 15.24 -86.80
CA ASN A 134 0.79 15.91 -85.52
C ASN A 134 -0.21 15.44 -84.44
N LEU A 135 -1.42 14.97 -84.80
CA LEU A 135 -2.35 14.38 -83.85
C LEU A 135 -1.81 13.10 -83.20
N ASN A 136 -1.08 12.28 -83.97
CA ASN A 136 -0.49 11.04 -83.45
C ASN A 136 0.60 11.32 -82.39
N GLU A 137 1.20 12.52 -82.36
CA GLU A 137 2.15 12.90 -81.31
C GLU A 137 1.44 13.27 -79.98
N ASP A 138 0.20 13.77 -80.02
CA ASP A 138 -0.63 14.05 -78.83
C ASP A 138 -1.30 12.79 -78.24
N GLU A 139 -1.40 11.71 -79.03
CA GLU A 139 -1.79 10.37 -78.56
C GLU A 139 -0.83 9.87 -77.46
N HIS A 140 0.45 10.27 -77.54
CA HIS A 140 1.47 9.98 -76.53
C HIS A 140 1.23 10.66 -75.18
N LYS A 141 0.57 11.84 -75.17
CA LYS A 141 0.10 12.51 -73.94
C LYS A 141 -1.15 11.83 -73.38
N GLY A 142 -2.05 11.36 -74.25
CA GLY A 142 -3.21 10.55 -73.86
C GLY A 142 -2.81 9.27 -73.13
N SER A 143 -1.77 8.59 -73.61
CA SER A 143 -1.18 7.42 -72.94
C SER A 143 -0.62 7.75 -71.55
N ARG A 144 0.03 8.91 -71.38
CA ARG A 144 0.56 9.36 -70.07
C ARG A 144 -0.56 9.71 -69.08
N ILE A 145 -1.65 10.32 -69.57
CA ILE A 145 -2.85 10.61 -68.76
C ILE A 145 -3.57 9.31 -68.36
N GLN A 146 -3.62 8.31 -69.24
CA GLN A 146 -4.19 7.01 -68.89
C GLN A 146 -3.34 6.26 -67.86
N ALA A 147 -2.02 6.31 -67.97
CA ALA A 147 -1.11 5.71 -66.99
C ALA A 147 -1.29 6.36 -65.61
N THR A 148 -1.31 7.70 -65.54
CA THR A 148 -1.55 8.44 -64.29
C THR A 148 -2.94 8.17 -63.71
N ASN A 149 -3.99 8.07 -64.53
CA ASN A 149 -5.32 7.70 -64.03
C ASN A 149 -5.38 6.27 -63.45
N ARG A 150 -4.64 5.31 -64.01
CA ARG A 150 -4.54 3.95 -63.45
C ARG A 150 -3.81 3.95 -62.10
N GLU A 151 -2.74 4.73 -61.98
CA GLU A 151 -2.00 4.89 -60.73
C GLU A 151 -2.89 5.54 -59.65
N ILE A 152 -3.58 6.64 -59.98
CA ILE A 152 -4.53 7.30 -59.08
C ILE A 152 -5.64 6.34 -58.64
N ALA A 153 -6.18 5.53 -59.55
CA ALA A 153 -7.21 4.54 -59.21
C ALA A 153 -6.67 3.46 -58.25
N SER A 154 -5.43 3.00 -58.44
CA SER A 154 -4.77 2.06 -57.53
C SER A 154 -4.56 2.68 -56.15
N THR A 155 -4.00 3.89 -56.07
CA THR A 155 -3.78 4.58 -54.80
C THR A 155 -5.09 4.88 -54.07
N THR A 156 -6.15 5.25 -54.80
CA THR A 156 -7.47 5.48 -54.20
C THR A 156 -8.05 4.21 -53.61
N LYS A 157 -7.82 3.06 -54.25
CA LYS A 157 -8.20 1.75 -53.73
C LYS A 157 -7.41 1.42 -52.46
N ASP A 158 -6.09 1.57 -52.47
CA ASP A 158 -5.25 1.31 -51.29
C ASP A 158 -5.65 2.21 -50.11
N VAL A 159 -6.00 3.47 -50.37
CA VAL A 159 -6.53 4.39 -49.36
C VAL A 159 -7.89 3.91 -48.83
N GLY A 160 -8.78 3.43 -49.69
CA GLY A 160 -10.05 2.82 -49.29
C GLY A 160 -9.86 1.62 -48.37
N ASP A 161 -8.97 0.69 -48.75
CA ASP A 161 -8.64 -0.49 -47.94
C ASP A 161 -8.04 -0.08 -46.58
N HIS A 162 -7.21 0.97 -46.55
CA HIS A 162 -6.69 1.52 -45.30
C HIS A 162 -7.78 2.16 -44.42
N ILE A 163 -8.75 2.86 -45.00
CA ILE A 163 -9.88 3.45 -44.26
C ILE A 163 -10.72 2.36 -43.59
N ASP A 164 -11.00 1.25 -44.29
CA ASP A 164 -11.74 0.13 -43.73
C ASP A 164 -11.01 -0.51 -42.54
N VAL A 165 -9.68 -0.67 -42.64
CA VAL A 165 -8.86 -1.16 -41.53
C VAL A 165 -8.92 -0.21 -40.33
N VAL A 166 -8.80 1.11 -40.56
CA VAL A 166 -8.86 2.11 -39.50
C VAL A 166 -10.23 2.14 -38.83
N LEU A 167 -11.32 2.06 -39.59
CA LEU A 167 -12.68 2.00 -39.07
C LEU A 167 -12.86 0.79 -38.15
N LYS A 168 -12.44 -0.39 -38.61
CA LYS A 168 -12.51 -1.62 -37.79
C LYS A 168 -11.68 -1.49 -36.51
N HIS A 169 -10.50 -0.87 -36.58
CA HIS A 169 -9.67 -0.65 -35.39
C HIS A 169 -10.30 0.34 -34.42
N SER A 170 -10.95 1.39 -34.93
CA SER A 170 -11.63 2.40 -34.11
C SER A 170 -12.82 1.83 -33.34
N GLU A 171 -13.56 0.89 -33.93
CA GLU A 171 -14.66 0.18 -33.27
C GLU A 171 -14.14 -0.67 -32.09
N VAL A 172 -13.06 -1.42 -32.31
CA VAL A 172 -12.42 -2.22 -31.24
C VAL A 172 -11.91 -1.32 -30.11
N LEU A 173 -11.26 -0.20 -30.45
CA LEU A 173 -10.78 0.77 -29.45
C LEU A 173 -11.93 1.39 -28.63
N TYR A 174 -13.07 1.64 -29.28
CA TYR A 174 -14.24 2.19 -28.60
C TYR A 174 -14.83 1.18 -27.59
N GLU A 175 -14.95 -0.09 -27.97
CA GLU A 175 -15.43 -1.13 -27.05
C GLU A 175 -14.43 -1.36 -25.89
N GLN A 176 -13.12 -1.37 -26.16
CA GLN A 176 -12.10 -1.42 -25.11
C GLN A 176 -12.17 -0.21 -24.17
N SER A 177 -12.46 0.98 -24.69
CA SER A 177 -12.63 2.17 -23.86
C SER A 177 -13.82 2.07 -22.91
N LYS A 178 -14.90 1.36 -23.30
CA LYS A 178 -16.04 1.11 -22.40
C LYS A 178 -15.67 0.13 -21.29
N GLU A 179 -14.98 -0.96 -21.62
CA GLU A 179 -14.50 -1.92 -20.61
C GLU A 179 -13.53 -1.25 -19.63
N LEU A 180 -12.64 -0.38 -20.12
CA LEU A 180 -11.75 0.39 -19.27
C LEU A 180 -12.52 1.33 -18.32
N ALA A 181 -13.58 1.99 -18.80
CA ALA A 181 -14.41 2.83 -17.95
C ALA A 181 -15.15 2.01 -16.86
N ALA A 182 -15.62 0.80 -17.20
CA ALA A 182 -16.25 -0.10 -16.23
C ALA A 182 -15.26 -0.59 -15.17
N THR A 183 -14.07 -1.03 -15.58
CA THR A 183 -13.02 -1.47 -14.62
C THR A 183 -12.53 -0.33 -13.73
N GLN A 184 -12.48 0.91 -14.23
CA GLN A 184 -12.16 2.09 -13.43
C GLN A 184 -13.21 2.36 -12.33
N LEU A 185 -14.50 2.11 -12.63
CA LEU A 185 -15.59 2.24 -11.66
C LEU A 185 -15.47 1.17 -10.57
N GLU A 186 -15.29 -0.10 -10.94
CA GLU A 186 -15.11 -1.20 -9.98
C GLU A 186 -13.90 -0.96 -9.06
N LEU A 187 -12.80 -0.45 -9.61
CA LEU A 187 -11.62 -0.11 -8.81
C LEU A 187 -11.93 1.01 -7.80
N GLN A 188 -12.69 2.03 -8.19
CA GLN A 188 -13.08 3.11 -7.32
C GLN A 188 -13.99 2.63 -6.18
N GLU A 189 -14.96 1.76 -6.48
CA GLU A 189 -15.81 1.13 -5.48
C GLU A 189 -15.00 0.26 -4.51
N GLY A 190 -14.08 -0.55 -5.03
CA GLY A 190 -13.16 -1.35 -4.22
C GLY A 190 -12.28 -0.51 -3.29
N GLN A 191 -11.79 0.65 -3.75
CA GLN A 191 -11.03 1.58 -2.91
C GLN A 191 -11.88 2.19 -1.79
N VAL A 192 -13.14 2.51 -2.06
CA VAL A 192 -14.07 3.02 -1.04
C VAL A 192 -14.35 1.97 0.02
N GLU A 193 -14.61 0.73 -0.37
CA GLU A 193 -14.89 -0.37 0.56
C GLU A 193 -13.66 -0.75 1.39
N MET A 194 -12.48 -0.78 0.76
CA MET A 194 -11.21 -0.99 1.46
C MET A 194 -10.94 0.12 2.49
N ARG A 195 -11.21 1.38 2.13
CA ARG A 195 -11.07 2.50 3.05
C ARG A 195 -12.06 2.38 4.21
N ARG A 196 -13.31 1.98 3.95
CA ARG A 196 -14.35 1.81 4.96
C ARG A 196 -13.97 0.73 5.97
N SER A 197 -13.64 -0.45 5.48
CA SER A 197 -13.22 -1.59 6.32
C SER A 197 -11.96 -1.27 7.14
N LEU A 198 -11.00 -0.54 6.59
CA LEU A 198 -9.80 -0.11 7.33
C LEU A 198 -10.14 0.86 8.47
N VAL A 199 -11.02 1.84 8.23
CA VAL A 199 -11.45 2.80 9.26
C VAL A 199 -12.23 2.10 10.37
N ASP A 200 -13.14 1.19 10.01
CA ASP A 200 -13.94 0.41 10.96
C ASP A 200 -13.07 -0.53 11.81
N GLY A 201 -12.12 -1.23 11.17
CA GLY A 201 -11.13 -2.06 11.86
C GLY A 201 -10.26 -1.25 12.83
N MET A 202 -9.87 -0.02 12.46
CA MET A 202 -9.10 0.87 13.32
C MET A 202 -9.91 1.41 14.51
N ALA A 203 -11.20 1.69 14.31
CA ALA A 203 -12.10 2.07 15.40
C ALA A 203 -12.25 0.92 16.41
N THR A 204 -12.50 -0.30 15.91
CA THR A 204 -12.59 -1.52 16.73
C THR A 204 -11.30 -1.78 17.50
N LEU A 205 -10.15 -1.60 16.86
CA LEU A 205 -8.84 -1.73 17.51
C LEU A 205 -8.64 -0.69 18.62
N LYS A 206 -9.02 0.57 18.38
CA LYS A 206 -8.94 1.65 19.37
C LYS A 206 -9.80 1.35 20.60
N ASP A 207 -11.03 0.86 20.39
CA ASP A 207 -11.94 0.51 21.47
C ASP A 207 -11.41 -0.66 22.30
N SER A 208 -10.87 -1.68 21.63
CA SER A 208 -10.23 -2.83 22.28
C SER A 208 -9.03 -2.40 23.13
N TYR A 209 -8.21 -1.47 22.64
CA TYR A 209 -7.08 -0.92 23.38
C TYR A 209 -7.52 -0.12 24.62
N ASN A 210 -8.60 0.66 24.51
CA ASN A 210 -9.15 1.41 25.64
C ASN A 210 -9.68 0.47 26.74
N ILE A 211 -10.42 -0.59 26.36
CA ILE A 211 -10.93 -1.59 27.29
C ILE A 211 -9.76 -2.29 27.99
N LEU A 212 -8.76 -2.74 27.23
CA LEU A 212 -7.56 -3.36 27.79
C LEU A 212 -6.83 -2.42 28.77
N GLY A 213 -6.73 -1.13 28.44
CA GLY A 213 -6.16 -0.12 29.34
C GLY A 213 -6.90 -0.03 30.67
N GLN A 214 -8.24 0.00 30.63
CA GLN A 214 -9.08 0.02 31.83
C GLN A 214 -8.93 -1.25 32.67
N GLU A 215 -8.88 -2.43 32.04
CA GLU A 215 -8.67 -3.71 32.73
C GLU A 215 -7.29 -3.77 33.41
N ILE A 216 -6.24 -3.29 32.73
CA ILE A 216 -4.88 -3.22 33.30
C ILE A 216 -4.85 -2.29 34.51
N ASP A 217 -5.51 -1.13 34.43
CA ASP A 217 -5.59 -0.19 35.55
C ASP A 217 -6.38 -0.78 36.73
N SER A 218 -7.48 -1.51 36.47
CA SER A 218 -8.21 -2.24 37.51
C SER A 218 -7.33 -3.28 38.20
N LEU A 219 -6.64 -4.12 37.40
CA LEU A 219 -5.74 -5.15 37.91
C LEU A 219 -4.59 -4.55 38.74
N ARG A 220 -4.04 -3.42 38.30
CA ARG A 220 -3.01 -2.69 39.05
C ARG A 220 -3.53 -2.22 40.41
N ASN A 221 -4.75 -1.69 40.46
CA ASN A 221 -5.36 -1.26 41.72
C ASN A 221 -5.61 -2.44 42.66
N GLU A 222 -6.12 -3.57 42.14
CA GLU A 222 -6.28 -4.80 42.92
C GLU A 222 -4.95 -5.32 43.48
N ALA A 223 -3.87 -5.26 42.69
CA ALA A 223 -2.53 -5.65 43.14
C ALA A 223 -2.00 -4.75 44.27
N ILE A 224 -2.26 -3.43 44.20
CA ILE A 224 -1.91 -2.48 45.27
C ILE A 224 -2.66 -2.82 46.56
N GLU A 225 -3.96 -3.13 46.49
CA GLU A 225 -4.73 -3.52 47.67
C GLU A 225 -4.26 -4.86 48.27
N LEU A 226 -3.87 -5.81 47.41
CA LEU A 226 -3.27 -7.07 47.86
C LEU A 226 -1.95 -6.83 48.61
N GLU A 227 -1.07 -5.97 48.08
CA GLU A 227 0.19 -5.61 48.72
C GLU A 227 -0.03 -4.94 50.09
N LYS A 228 -1.01 -4.04 50.20
CA LYS A 228 -1.44 -3.46 51.49
C LYS A 228 -1.93 -4.53 52.47
N GLY A 229 -2.67 -5.52 51.98
CA GLY A 229 -3.09 -6.67 52.80
C GLY A 229 -1.90 -7.47 53.33
N ILE A 230 -0.95 -7.81 52.46
CA ILE A 230 0.26 -8.59 52.79
C ILE A 230 1.11 -7.84 53.82
N THR A 231 1.36 -6.54 53.62
CA THR A 231 2.14 -5.72 54.55
C THR A 231 1.49 -5.66 55.93
N LYS A 232 0.18 -5.43 56.01
CA LYS A 232 -0.58 -5.43 57.27
C LYS A 232 -0.48 -6.77 58.02
N VAL A 233 -0.62 -7.88 57.31
CA VAL A 233 -0.47 -9.24 57.90
C VAL A 233 0.97 -9.47 58.34
N GLY A 234 1.95 -9.08 57.52
CA GLY A 234 3.38 -9.18 57.82
C GLY A 234 3.78 -8.41 59.08
N ASP A 235 3.31 -7.17 59.22
CA ASP A 235 3.57 -6.34 60.40
C ASP A 235 2.94 -6.92 61.66
N ALA A 236 1.68 -7.39 61.57
CA ALA A 236 0.99 -8.05 62.66
C ALA A 236 1.74 -9.32 63.11
N MET A 237 2.17 -10.15 62.15
CA MET A 237 2.93 -11.36 62.42
C MET A 237 4.31 -11.04 63.03
N SER A 238 5.01 -10.02 62.53
CA SER A 238 6.27 -9.53 63.08
C SER A 238 6.12 -9.08 64.54
N MET A 239 5.07 -8.32 64.87
CA MET A 239 4.79 -7.91 66.25
C MET A 239 4.52 -9.11 67.16
N LYS A 240 3.70 -10.07 66.71
CA LYS A 240 3.38 -11.27 67.49
C LYS A 240 4.62 -12.16 67.69
N MET A 241 5.46 -12.31 66.66
CA MET A 241 6.69 -13.09 66.74
C MET A 241 7.68 -12.47 67.72
N ARG A 242 7.87 -11.14 67.68
CA ARG A 242 8.72 -10.42 68.66
C ARG A 242 8.21 -10.59 70.10
N SER A 243 6.89 -10.55 70.30
CA SER A 243 6.30 -10.78 71.62
C SER A 243 6.51 -12.22 72.11
N LEU A 244 6.34 -13.21 71.24
CA LEU A 244 6.60 -14.62 71.56
C LEU A 244 8.08 -14.85 71.88
N GLN A 245 8.98 -14.29 71.08
CA GLN A 245 10.42 -14.39 71.30
C GLN A 245 10.82 -13.79 72.66
N SER A 246 10.34 -12.58 72.97
CA SER A 246 10.59 -11.94 74.27
C SER A 246 10.11 -12.81 75.44
N LYS A 247 8.90 -13.39 75.36
CA LYS A 247 8.40 -14.28 76.40
C LYS A 247 9.22 -15.57 76.52
N ALA A 248 9.67 -16.13 75.40
CA ALA A 248 10.52 -17.31 75.40
C ALA A 248 11.89 -17.02 76.01
N ASP A 249 12.46 -15.83 75.76
CA ASP A 249 13.69 -15.36 76.39
C ASP A 249 13.52 -15.18 77.90
N ASP A 250 12.41 -14.60 78.36
CA ASP A 250 12.10 -14.45 79.79
C ASP A 250 12.00 -15.81 80.50
N ILE A 251 11.30 -16.77 79.88
CA ILE A 251 11.21 -18.14 80.39
C ILE A 251 12.60 -18.79 80.45
N ARG A 252 13.41 -18.65 79.40
CA ARG A 252 14.77 -19.18 79.35
C ARG A 252 15.61 -18.62 80.50
N ASN A 253 15.56 -17.31 80.72
CA ASN A 253 16.31 -16.63 81.77
C ASN A 253 15.86 -17.08 83.16
N MET A 254 14.55 -17.13 83.40
CA MET A 254 14.00 -17.55 84.70
C MET A 254 14.27 -19.03 84.99
N ALA A 255 14.12 -19.90 83.99
CA ALA A 255 14.43 -21.32 84.11
C ALA A 255 15.94 -21.53 84.39
N GLY A 256 16.82 -20.80 83.69
CA GLY A 256 18.26 -20.82 83.95
C GLY A 256 18.59 -20.47 85.40
N VAL A 257 18.10 -19.32 85.89
CA VAL A 257 18.32 -18.90 87.28
C VAL A 257 17.72 -19.89 88.29
N SER A 258 16.56 -20.47 88.00
CA SER A 258 15.94 -21.47 88.88
C SER A 258 16.74 -22.78 88.93
N LEU A 259 17.28 -23.23 87.81
CA LEU A 259 18.13 -24.41 87.73
C LEU A 259 19.45 -24.18 88.48
N ASP A 260 20.08 -23.01 88.30
CA ASP A 260 21.29 -22.65 89.03
C ASP A 260 21.07 -22.66 90.55
N LYS A 261 19.94 -22.13 91.03
CA LYS A 261 19.57 -22.17 92.45
C LYS A 261 19.28 -23.57 92.95
N GLN A 262 18.62 -24.42 92.15
CA GLN A 262 18.39 -25.82 92.50
C GLN A 262 19.71 -26.59 92.60
N GLN A 263 20.67 -26.32 91.70
CA GLN A 263 22.00 -26.90 91.77
C GLN A 263 22.74 -26.50 93.05
N GLN A 264 22.77 -25.21 93.39
CA GLN A 264 23.38 -24.73 94.63
C GLN A 264 22.77 -25.36 95.89
N LEU A 265 21.45 -25.56 95.89
CA LEU A 265 20.76 -26.21 97.00
C LEU A 265 21.14 -27.69 97.12
N LEU A 266 21.21 -28.42 95.99
CA LEU A 266 21.67 -29.81 95.96
C LEU A 266 23.13 -29.93 96.44
N ASP A 267 24.01 -29.05 95.99
CA ASP A 267 25.42 -29.02 96.40
C ASP A 267 25.53 -28.77 97.92
N GLY A 268 24.79 -27.78 98.45
CA GLY A 268 24.77 -27.50 99.89
C GLY A 268 24.20 -28.64 100.73
N GLN A 269 23.17 -29.35 100.24
CA GLN A 269 22.63 -30.55 100.87
C GLN A 269 23.65 -31.69 100.88
N SER A 270 24.39 -31.89 99.78
CA SER A 270 25.46 -32.88 99.69
C SER A 270 26.56 -32.60 100.73
N THR A 271 27.05 -31.37 100.82
CA THR A 271 28.08 -30.99 101.81
C THR A 271 27.58 -31.17 103.24
N THR A 272 26.32 -30.86 103.52
CA THR A 272 25.72 -31.07 104.86
C THR A 272 25.65 -32.55 105.20
N LEU A 273 25.27 -33.39 104.23
CA LEU A 273 25.20 -34.84 104.40
C LEU A 273 26.59 -35.44 104.69
N GLU A 274 27.62 -35.01 103.97
CA GLU A 274 29.01 -35.39 104.24
C GLU A 274 29.43 -34.97 105.67
N GLY A 275 29.10 -33.75 106.08
CA GLY A 275 29.34 -33.27 107.44
C GLY A 275 28.64 -34.12 108.51
N LEU A 276 27.38 -34.51 108.29
CA LEU A 276 26.62 -35.39 109.17
C LEU A 276 27.24 -36.79 109.25
N GLN A 277 27.75 -37.34 108.15
CA GLN A 277 28.46 -38.62 108.15
C GLN A 277 29.74 -38.56 108.99
N ILE A 278 30.50 -37.46 108.89
CA ILE A 278 31.70 -37.23 109.73
C ILE A 278 31.30 -37.15 111.21
N LEU A 279 30.28 -36.36 111.55
CA LEU A 279 29.74 -36.22 112.91
C LEU A 279 29.27 -37.56 113.48
N THR A 280 28.58 -38.36 112.67
CA THR A 280 28.10 -39.70 113.05
C THR A 280 29.28 -40.64 113.32
N LYS A 281 30.31 -40.62 112.47
CA LYS A 281 31.55 -41.40 112.66
C LYS A 281 32.30 -40.96 113.92
N PHE A 282 32.31 -39.66 114.22
CA PHE A 282 32.90 -39.14 115.45
C PHE A 282 32.11 -39.60 116.68
N GLN A 283 30.78 -39.48 116.65
CA GLN A 283 29.90 -39.94 117.74
C GLN A 283 29.98 -41.45 117.98
N SER A 284 30.16 -42.27 116.95
CA SER A 284 30.30 -43.73 117.15
C SER A 284 31.67 -44.11 117.73
N LYS A 285 32.72 -43.32 117.45
CA LYS A 285 34.08 -43.60 117.90
C LYS A 285 34.41 -43.04 119.29
N ALA A 286 33.82 -41.90 119.65
CA ALA A 286 34.08 -41.24 120.94
C ALA A 286 33.80 -42.10 122.19
N PRO A 287 32.73 -42.93 122.26
CA PRO A 287 32.50 -43.84 123.39
C PRO A 287 33.54 -44.94 123.48
N GLU A 288 34.02 -45.45 122.33
CA GLU A 288 35.07 -46.46 122.25
C GLU A 288 36.39 -45.90 122.81
N GLU A 289 36.78 -44.71 122.36
CA GLU A 289 37.98 -44.00 122.82
C GLU A 289 37.87 -43.59 124.31
N SER A 290 36.70 -43.14 124.76
CA SER A 290 36.44 -42.84 126.18
C SER A 290 36.53 -44.10 127.06
N ARG A 291 35.93 -45.21 126.63
CA ARG A 291 36.05 -46.51 127.33
C ARG A 291 37.50 -46.97 127.38
N SER A 292 38.24 -46.86 126.29
CA SER A 292 39.67 -47.20 126.23
C SER A 292 40.49 -46.34 127.20
N THR A 293 40.24 -45.03 127.26
CA THR A 293 40.94 -44.12 128.17
C THR A 293 40.61 -44.40 129.64
N LEU A 294 39.33 -44.65 129.97
CA LEU A 294 38.90 -45.04 131.31
C LEU A 294 39.55 -46.37 131.74
N GLN A 295 39.68 -47.33 130.82
CA GLN A 295 40.36 -48.58 131.10
C GLN A 295 41.85 -48.36 131.39
N GLN A 296 42.55 -47.53 130.60
CA GLN A 296 43.94 -47.16 130.87
C GLN A 296 44.11 -46.43 132.21
N LEU A 297 43.17 -45.54 132.58
CA LEU A 297 43.20 -44.83 133.84
C LEU A 297 42.96 -45.78 135.02
N ALA A 298 42.02 -46.71 134.87
CA ALA A 298 41.77 -47.75 135.86
C ALA A 298 43.01 -48.64 136.05
N GLU A 299 43.67 -49.07 134.97
CA GLU A 299 44.94 -49.81 135.04
C GLU A 299 46.05 -48.99 135.72
N TYR A 300 46.17 -47.70 135.40
CA TYR A 300 47.14 -46.81 136.04
C TYR A 300 46.87 -46.65 137.54
N GLY A 301 45.62 -46.41 137.93
CA GLY A 301 45.22 -46.35 139.34
C GLY A 301 45.49 -47.66 140.06
N HIS A 302 45.22 -48.79 139.41
CA HIS A 302 45.52 -50.11 139.96
C HIS A 302 47.01 -50.32 140.18
N ARG A 303 47.86 -49.92 139.21
CA ARG A 303 49.33 -49.93 139.36
C ARG A 303 49.81 -49.03 140.48
N GLN A 304 49.29 -47.80 140.60
CA GLN A 304 49.64 -46.89 141.70
C GLN A 304 49.24 -47.44 143.07
N GLN A 305 48.07 -48.08 143.17
CA GLN A 305 47.61 -48.76 144.36
C GLN A 305 48.55 -49.91 144.75
N GLU A 306 49.00 -50.70 143.79
CA GLU A 306 49.95 -51.81 143.96
C GLU A 306 51.34 -51.32 144.38
N GLU A 307 51.79 -50.20 143.82
CA GLU A 307 53.05 -49.52 144.17
C GLU A 307 53.02 -48.97 145.62
N LEU A 308 51.87 -48.45 146.06
CA LEU A 308 51.68 -47.98 147.43
C LEU A 308 51.67 -49.13 148.44
N LEU A 309 51.01 -50.25 148.10
CA LEU A 309 51.04 -51.47 148.91
C LEU A 309 52.47 -52.02 149.05
N ARG A 310 53.27 -51.99 147.98
CA ARG A 310 54.70 -52.37 148.02
C ARG A 310 55.60 -51.42 148.83
N ARG A 311 55.18 -50.19 149.11
CA ARG A 311 55.91 -49.25 149.99
C ARG A 311 55.47 -49.37 151.45
N GLN A 312 54.49 -50.22 151.76
CA GLN A 312 54.02 -50.53 153.11
C GLN A 312 54.55 -51.86 153.67
N GLU A 313 55.39 -52.56 152.90
CA GLU A 313 56.22 -53.70 153.34
C GLU A 313 57.69 -53.27 153.45
#